data_AF-A0A015LFX0-F1
#
_entry.id   AF-A0A015LFX0-F1
#
_cell.length_a   1.000
_cell.length_b   1.000
_cell.length_c   1.000
_cell.angle_alpha   90.00
_cell.angle_beta   90.00
_cell.angle_gamma   90.00
#
_symmetry.space_group_name_H-M   'P 1'
#
loop_
_entity.id
_entity.type
_entity.pdbx_description
1 polymer ?
#
loop_
_entity_poly.entity_id
_entity_poly.type
_entity_poly.pdbx_seq_one_letter_code
_entity_poly.pdbx_strand_id
1 'polypeptide(L)'
;MQTPVATSFNLVTPNVNSATLATGIPQALRQEDRTKANRDFLEELKCLFLRARGPEKSAFEELVRQVFNYDLNSAEGIECLRAASRNFSDFRNKFLDNIEEAVTIFKKKRVEENENIRHLEGHEINLFINENLMLNILQRWLSATNMTELKANHSLRTLQKFVQRAFVVNYNSRDVDATKALDKMTKNIAVPSRNGKNIASRLQL
;
A
#
# COMPACT_ATOMS: atom_id res chain seq x y z
N MET A 1 -11.44 -3.89 26.94
CA MET A 1 -11.51 -3.00 25.76
C MET A 1 -10.09 -2.54 25.46
N GLN A 2 -9.47 -3.08 24.41
CA GLN A 2 -8.10 -2.75 24.00
C GLN A 2 -8.15 -1.64 22.94
N THR A 3 -7.45 -0.55 23.21
CA THR A 3 -7.16 0.53 22.26
C THR A 3 -6.15 0.05 21.21
N PRO A 4 -6.22 0.50 19.95
CA PRO A 4 -5.24 0.13 18.95
C PRO A 4 -3.98 0.97 19.10
N VAL A 5 -2.84 0.29 19.13
CA VAL A 5 -1.49 0.88 19.09
C VAL A 5 -1.29 1.51 17.72
N ALA A 6 -1.29 2.85 17.68
CA ALA A 6 -0.91 3.61 16.50
C ALA A 6 0.59 3.38 16.23
N THR A 7 0.92 2.71 15.12
CA THR A 7 2.29 2.61 14.64
C THR A 7 2.71 3.99 14.14
N SER A 8 3.43 4.74 14.99
CA SER A 8 3.93 6.07 14.69
C SER A 8 5.07 6.00 13.67
N PHE A 9 4.99 6.87 12.66
CA PHE A 9 6.09 7.16 11.75
C PHE A 9 7.15 7.97 12.50
N ASN A 10 8.25 7.35 12.88
CA ASN A 10 9.42 8.07 13.41
C ASN A 10 10.45 8.24 12.28
N LEU A 11 10.38 9.38 11.60
CA LEU A 11 11.56 9.95 10.93
C LEU A 11 12.43 10.57 12.01
N VAL A 12 13.61 10.00 12.27
CA VAL A 12 14.62 10.63 13.11
C VAL A 12 15.13 11.86 12.36
N THR A 13 14.81 13.06 12.85
CA THR A 13 15.34 14.32 12.33
C THR A 13 16.72 14.62 12.93
N PRO A 14 17.74 15.01 12.15
CA PRO A 14 18.93 15.61 12.72
C PRO A 14 18.58 17.02 13.22
N ASN A 15 18.88 17.29 14.49
CA ASN A 15 18.75 18.62 15.08
C ASN A 15 19.92 19.49 14.63
N VAL A 16 19.73 20.28 13.57
CA VAL A 16 20.72 21.28 13.14
C VAL A 16 20.22 22.66 13.56
N ASN A 17 20.60 23.07 14.77
CA ASN A 17 20.51 24.46 15.19
C ASN A 17 21.61 25.24 14.46
N SER A 18 21.27 25.88 13.35
CA SER A 18 22.09 26.95 12.77
C SER A 18 21.21 28.18 12.63
N ALA A 19 21.43 29.12 13.54
CA ALA A 19 20.78 30.42 13.55
C ALA A 19 21.31 31.24 12.38
N THR A 20 20.45 31.59 11.41
CA THR A 20 20.66 32.78 10.58
C THR A 20 19.31 33.32 10.10
N LEU A 21 19.11 34.61 10.35
CA LEU A 21 17.91 35.41 10.08
C LEU A 21 17.56 35.45 8.58
N ALA A 22 16.31 35.11 8.22
CA ALA A 22 15.51 35.81 7.20
C ALA A 22 14.11 35.19 7.01
N THR A 23 13.09 36.07 6.99
CA THR A 23 11.68 35.86 6.58
C THR A 23 10.82 34.91 7.43
N GLY A 24 10.04 35.54 8.33
CA GLY A 24 9.15 34.89 9.30
C GLY A 24 7.94 34.21 8.67
N ILE A 25 8.09 32.93 8.36
CA ILE A 25 7.02 31.96 8.50
C ILE A 25 7.25 31.30 9.87
N PRO A 26 6.27 31.26 10.79
CA PRO A 26 6.46 30.63 12.10
C PRO A 26 6.99 29.20 11.92
N GLN A 27 8.03 28.83 12.66
CA GLN A 27 8.64 27.49 12.61
C GLN A 27 7.61 26.37 12.84
N ALA A 28 6.55 26.66 13.61
CA ALA A 28 5.38 25.79 13.79
C ALA A 28 4.61 25.53 12.49
N LEU A 29 4.38 26.56 11.67
CA LEU A 29 3.68 26.44 10.38
C LEU A 29 4.48 25.57 9.40
N ARG A 30 5.81 25.73 9.35
CA ARG A 30 6.69 24.86 8.55
C ARG A 30 6.67 23.39 9.01
N GLN A 31 6.50 23.15 10.32
CA GLN A 31 6.43 21.81 10.88
C GLN A 31 5.09 21.12 10.60
N GLU A 32 3.99 21.88 10.66
CA GLU A 32 2.65 21.40 10.29
C GLU A 32 2.58 21.04 8.80
N ASP A 33 3.13 21.88 7.93
CA ASP A 33 3.21 21.63 6.48
C ASP A 33 4.00 20.36 6.18
N ARG A 34 5.14 20.16 6.85
CA ARG A 34 5.96 18.94 6.71
C ARG A 34 5.22 17.70 7.21
N THR A 35 4.50 17.80 8.31
CA THR A 35 3.72 16.69 8.88
C THR A 35 2.58 16.31 7.93
N LYS A 36 1.90 17.30 7.35
CA LYS A 36 0.89 17.09 6.31
C LYS A 36 1.50 16.43 5.07
N ALA A 37 2.64 16.93 4.58
CA ALA A 37 3.30 16.36 3.41
C ALA A 37 3.72 14.89 3.64
N ASN A 38 4.23 14.55 4.82
CA ASN A 38 4.56 13.17 5.19
C ASN A 38 3.33 12.25 5.20
N ARG A 39 2.19 12.75 5.72
CA ARG A 39 0.93 12.00 5.69
C ARG A 39 0.44 11.80 4.25
N ASP A 40 0.42 12.87 3.46
CA ASP A 40 0.00 12.82 2.05
C ASP A 40 0.91 11.85 1.27
N PHE A 41 2.22 11.86 1.51
CA PHE A 41 3.17 10.94 0.89
C PHE A 41 2.88 9.48 1.23
N LEU A 42 2.62 9.18 2.51
CA LEU A 42 2.27 7.82 2.93
C LEU A 42 0.95 7.35 2.30
N GLU A 43 -0.05 8.22 2.22
CA GLU A 43 -1.31 7.91 1.56
C GLU A 43 -1.10 7.58 0.07
N GLU A 44 -0.28 8.36 -0.63
CA GLU A 44 0.06 8.10 -2.03
C GLU A 44 0.87 6.80 -2.19
N LEU A 45 1.81 6.49 -1.29
CA LEU A 45 2.52 5.20 -1.29
C LEU A 45 1.54 4.03 -1.12
N LYS A 46 0.54 4.16 -0.25
CA LYS A 46 -0.50 3.14 -0.07
C LYS A 46 -1.38 2.98 -1.32
N CYS A 47 -1.73 4.10 -1.96
CA CYS A 47 -2.48 4.08 -3.22
C CYS A 47 -1.66 3.43 -4.34
N LEU A 48 -0.36 3.72 -4.43
CA LEU A 48 0.56 3.09 -5.37
C LEU A 48 0.65 1.58 -5.14
N PHE A 49 0.68 1.13 -3.89
CA PHE A 49 0.72 -0.30 -3.57
C PHE A 49 -0.51 -1.07 -4.08
N LEU A 50 -1.69 -0.44 -4.08
CA LEU A 50 -2.89 -1.04 -4.66
C LEU A 50 -2.78 -1.20 -6.19
N ARG A 51 -1.97 -0.39 -6.86
CA ARG A 51 -1.67 -0.51 -8.30
C ARG A 51 -0.51 -1.47 -8.58
N ALA A 52 0.58 -1.41 -7.81
CA ALA A 52 1.79 -2.19 -8.02
C ALA A 52 2.51 -2.52 -6.71
N ARG A 53 2.93 -3.77 -6.53
CA ARG A 53 3.70 -4.26 -5.36
C ARG A 53 5.21 -4.15 -5.57
N GLY A 54 5.66 -4.13 -6.82
CA GLY A 54 7.05 -3.95 -7.20
C GLY A 54 7.21 -2.86 -8.26
N PRO A 55 6.80 -1.60 -8.00
CA PRO A 55 6.99 -0.53 -8.96
C PRO A 55 8.48 -0.23 -9.17
N GLU A 56 8.80 0.34 -10.33
CA GLU A 56 10.15 0.86 -10.59
C GLU A 56 10.48 2.04 -9.68
N LYS A 57 11.78 2.29 -9.48
CA LYS A 57 12.27 3.40 -8.64
C LYS A 57 11.72 4.76 -9.10
N SER A 58 11.53 4.93 -10.41
CA SER A 58 10.97 6.14 -11.02
C SER A 58 9.60 6.53 -10.43
N ALA A 59 8.78 5.56 -10.03
CA ALA A 59 7.49 5.83 -9.38
C ALA A 59 7.68 6.50 -8.00
N PHE A 60 8.66 6.07 -7.21
CA PHE A 60 8.97 6.70 -5.93
C PHE A 60 9.56 8.09 -6.11
N GLU A 61 10.46 8.24 -7.08
CA GLU A 61 11.05 9.53 -7.46
C GLU A 61 9.98 10.55 -7.81
N GLU A 62 8.98 10.15 -8.60
CA GLU A 62 7.87 11.02 -8.98
C GLU A 62 6.99 11.40 -7.78
N LEU A 63 6.70 10.47 -6.86
CA LEU A 63 5.98 10.80 -5.63
C LEU A 63 6.75 11.80 -4.76
N VAL A 64 8.07 11.65 -4.63
CA VAL A 64 8.90 12.58 -3.84
C VAL A 64 8.87 13.98 -4.44
N ARG A 65 9.04 14.08 -5.77
CA ARG A 65 8.96 15.38 -6.47
C ARG A 65 7.60 16.03 -6.31
N GLN A 66 6.50 15.29 -6.55
CA GLN A 66 5.16 15.88 -6.52
C GLN A 66 4.65 16.21 -5.11
N VAL A 67 5.07 15.47 -4.07
CA VAL A 67 4.60 15.72 -2.71
C VAL A 67 5.43 16.76 -1.97
N PHE A 68 6.76 16.71 -2.13
CA PHE A 68 7.69 17.54 -1.35
C PHE A 68 8.44 18.59 -2.17
N ASN A 69 8.47 18.45 -3.50
CA ASN A 69 9.30 19.28 -4.38
C ASN A 69 10.80 19.24 -4.02
N TYR A 70 11.28 18.10 -3.53
CA TYR A 70 12.70 17.91 -3.20
C TYR A 70 13.52 17.54 -4.43
N ASP A 71 14.75 18.04 -4.48
CA ASP A 71 15.80 17.47 -5.32
C ASP A 71 16.10 16.05 -4.82
N LEU A 72 16.12 15.07 -5.72
CA LEU A 72 16.36 13.67 -5.36
C LEU A 72 17.81 13.41 -4.91
N ASN A 73 18.73 14.30 -5.25
CA ASN A 73 20.12 14.24 -4.79
C ASN A 73 20.33 14.97 -3.46
N SER A 74 19.33 15.70 -2.95
CA SER A 74 19.37 16.28 -1.61
C SER A 74 19.31 15.21 -0.53
N ALA A 75 19.76 15.54 0.68
CA ALA A 75 19.68 14.63 1.82
C ALA A 75 18.23 14.21 2.08
N GLU A 76 17.30 15.17 2.04
CA GLU A 76 15.88 14.96 2.23
C GLU A 76 15.27 14.06 1.14
N GLY A 77 15.61 14.30 -0.12
CA GLY A 77 15.17 13.48 -1.25
C GLY A 77 15.62 12.02 -1.11
N ILE A 78 16.89 11.80 -0.77
CA ILE A 78 17.46 10.46 -0.53
C ILE A 78 16.76 9.77 0.64
N GLU A 79 16.50 10.49 1.74
CA GLU A 79 15.77 9.95 2.90
C GLU A 79 14.34 9.54 2.54
N CYS A 80 13.60 10.37 1.80
CA CYS A 80 12.26 10.06 1.34
C CYS A 80 12.24 8.82 0.43
N LEU A 81 13.19 8.68 -0.49
CA LEU A 81 13.32 7.49 -1.34
C LEU A 81 13.61 6.22 -0.53
N ARG A 82 14.52 6.30 0.45
CA ARG A 82 14.79 5.19 1.38
C ARG A 82 13.55 4.85 2.21
N ALA A 83 12.79 5.85 2.64
CA ALA A 83 11.54 5.65 3.37
C ALA A 83 10.49 4.96 2.49
N ALA A 84 10.34 5.38 1.23
CA ALA A 84 9.42 4.73 0.27
C ALA A 84 9.77 3.25 0.08
N SER A 85 11.03 2.93 -0.20
CA SER A 85 11.49 1.55 -0.37
C SER A 85 11.25 0.68 0.88
N ARG A 86 11.51 1.21 2.08
CA ARG A 86 11.24 0.52 3.35
C ARG A 86 9.75 0.26 3.54
N ASN A 87 8.91 1.27 3.30
CA ASN A 87 7.45 1.12 3.36
C ASN A 87 6.95 0.07 2.38
N PHE A 88 7.46 0.05 1.15
CA PHE A 88 7.06 -0.95 0.16
C PHE A 88 7.46 -2.36 0.54
N SER A 89 8.62 -2.55 1.17
CA SER A 89 9.00 -3.84 1.74
C SER A 89 8.07 -4.27 2.87
N ASP A 90 7.74 -3.37 3.80
CA ASP A 90 6.77 -3.64 4.86
C ASP A 90 5.38 -3.96 4.29
N PHE A 91 4.90 -3.18 3.33
CA PHE A 91 3.60 -3.38 2.70
C PHE A 91 3.50 -4.76 2.03
N ARG A 92 4.52 -5.18 1.28
CA ARG A 92 4.54 -6.52 0.69
C ARG A 92 4.48 -7.60 1.77
N ASN A 93 5.27 -7.47 2.83
CA ASN A 93 5.27 -8.45 3.91
C ASN A 93 3.89 -8.50 4.59
N LYS A 94 3.30 -7.36 4.95
CA LYS A 94 1.96 -7.31 5.56
C LYS A 94 0.86 -7.84 4.66
N PHE A 95 0.97 -7.60 3.36
CA PHE A 95 0.03 -8.19 2.40
C PHE A 95 0.14 -9.71 2.38
N LEU A 96 1.36 -10.24 2.31
CA LEU A 96 1.60 -11.68 2.29
C LEU A 96 1.25 -12.36 3.62
N ASP A 97 1.48 -11.70 4.75
CA ASP A 97 1.03 -12.16 6.07
C ASP A 97 -0.51 -12.35 6.06
N ASN A 98 -1.26 -11.35 5.57
CA ASN A 98 -2.73 -11.43 5.46
C ASN A 98 -3.19 -12.54 4.49
N ILE A 99 -2.46 -12.76 3.38
CA ILE A 99 -2.76 -13.84 2.44
C ILE A 99 -2.51 -15.21 3.08
N GLU A 100 -1.40 -15.40 3.79
CA GLU A 100 -1.07 -16.64 4.49
C GLU A 100 -2.08 -16.97 5.59
N GLU A 101 -2.54 -15.96 6.33
CA GLU A 101 -3.62 -16.12 7.30
C GLU A 101 -4.90 -16.60 6.59
N ALA A 102 -5.29 -15.96 5.49
CA ALA A 102 -6.45 -16.38 4.71
C ALA A 102 -6.30 -17.81 4.15
N VAL A 103 -5.11 -18.18 3.66
CA VAL A 103 -4.79 -19.55 3.19
C VAL A 103 -4.92 -20.55 4.34
N THR A 104 -4.43 -20.21 5.53
CA THR A 104 -4.52 -21.06 6.72
C THR A 104 -5.97 -21.30 7.11
N ILE A 105 -6.79 -20.24 7.17
CA ILE A 105 -8.23 -20.34 7.46
C ILE A 105 -8.93 -21.22 6.42
N PHE A 106 -8.64 -21.02 5.14
CA PHE A 106 -9.25 -21.79 4.05
C PHE A 106 -8.88 -23.28 4.10
N LYS A 107 -7.59 -23.60 4.31
CA LYS A 107 -7.13 -24.98 4.46
C LYS A 107 -7.80 -25.67 5.63
N LYS A 108 -7.93 -24.99 6.77
CA LYS A 108 -8.65 -25.50 7.94
C LYS A 108 -10.11 -25.81 7.61
N LYS A 109 -10.80 -24.89 6.95
CA LYS A 109 -12.19 -25.09 6.50
C LYS A 109 -12.33 -26.34 5.62
N ARG A 110 -11.43 -26.52 4.63
CA ARG A 110 -11.46 -27.72 3.77
C ARG A 110 -11.26 -29.03 4.53
N VAL A 111 -10.45 -29.03 5.59
CA VAL A 111 -10.27 -30.23 6.43
C VAL A 111 -11.55 -30.54 7.21
N GLU A 112 -12.19 -29.52 7.79
CA GLU A 112 -13.45 -29.67 8.53
C GLU A 112 -14.60 -30.18 7.64
N GLU A 113 -14.60 -29.80 6.36
CA GLU A 113 -15.59 -30.22 5.36
C GLU A 113 -15.22 -31.54 4.63
N ASN A 114 -14.11 -32.21 5.03
CA ASN A 114 -13.56 -33.40 4.37
C ASN A 114 -13.20 -33.22 2.87
N GLU A 115 -12.92 -31.99 2.45
CA GLU A 115 -12.56 -31.63 1.07
C GLU A 115 -11.04 -31.49 0.85
N ASN A 116 -10.22 -31.76 1.87
CA ASN A 116 -8.76 -31.57 1.82
C ASN A 116 -8.04 -32.50 0.83
N ILE A 117 -8.64 -33.65 0.48
CA ILE A 117 -8.10 -34.60 -0.50
C ILE A 117 -8.51 -34.23 -1.93
N ARG A 118 -9.61 -33.49 -2.10
CA ARG A 118 -10.12 -33.07 -3.40
C ARG A 118 -9.23 -31.97 -4.00
N HIS A 119 -9.08 -32.01 -5.32
CA HIS A 119 -8.43 -30.95 -6.09
C HIS A 119 -9.06 -29.58 -5.79
N LEU A 120 -8.23 -28.55 -5.63
CA LEU A 120 -8.67 -27.18 -5.36
C LEU A 120 -9.29 -26.55 -6.62
N GLU A 121 -10.56 -26.17 -6.55
CA GLU A 121 -11.23 -25.55 -7.68
C GLU A 121 -11.17 -24.02 -7.60
N GLY A 122 -10.95 -23.36 -8.75
CA GLY A 122 -10.87 -21.90 -8.80
C GLY A 122 -12.18 -21.21 -8.35
N HIS A 123 -13.33 -21.86 -8.52
CA HIS A 123 -14.62 -21.33 -8.05
C HIS A 123 -14.70 -21.27 -6.52
N GLU A 124 -14.16 -22.28 -5.82
CA GLU A 124 -14.13 -22.32 -4.35
C GLU A 124 -13.34 -21.14 -3.78
N ILE A 125 -12.19 -20.82 -4.40
CA ILE A 125 -11.37 -19.65 -4.04
C ILE A 125 -12.14 -18.35 -4.30
N ASN A 126 -12.85 -18.26 -5.43
CA ASN A 126 -13.63 -17.07 -5.76
C ASN A 126 -14.77 -16.80 -4.77
N LEU A 127 -15.41 -17.87 -4.28
CA LEU A 127 -16.45 -17.79 -3.24
C LEU A 127 -15.85 -17.42 -1.88
N PHE A 128 -14.71 -18.00 -1.53
CA PHE A 128 -14.03 -17.73 -0.26
C PHE A 128 -13.50 -16.29 -0.19
N ILE A 129 -12.77 -15.84 -1.21
CA ILE A 129 -12.28 -14.46 -1.35
C ILE A 129 -13.40 -13.58 -1.91
N ASN A 130 -14.44 -13.40 -1.09
CA ASN A 130 -15.52 -12.45 -1.35
C ASN A 130 -15.06 -10.99 -1.11
N GLU A 131 -15.94 -10.03 -1.38
CA GLU A 131 -15.62 -8.61 -1.24
C GLU A 131 -15.22 -8.26 0.19
N ASN A 132 -15.91 -8.79 1.21
CA ASN A 132 -15.62 -8.49 2.61
C ASN A 132 -14.22 -8.96 3.03
N LEU A 133 -13.85 -10.20 2.66
CA LEU A 133 -12.51 -10.71 2.96
C LEU A 133 -11.43 -9.94 2.18
N MET A 134 -11.68 -9.57 0.92
CA MET A 134 -10.77 -8.70 0.17
C MET A 134 -10.57 -7.33 0.86
N LEU A 135 -11.65 -6.70 1.33
CA LEU A 135 -11.58 -5.42 2.02
C LEU A 135 -10.77 -5.53 3.32
N ASN A 136 -10.93 -6.63 4.06
CA ASN A 136 -10.14 -6.90 5.26
C ASN A 136 -8.65 -7.11 4.94
N ILE A 137 -8.34 -7.94 3.93
CA ILE A 137 -6.96 -8.19 3.48
C ILE A 137 -6.28 -6.89 3.06
N LEU A 138 -7.00 -6.00 2.36
CA LEU A 138 -6.45 -4.75 1.81
C LEU A 138 -6.66 -3.51 2.70
N GLN A 139 -7.25 -3.67 3.89
CA GLN A 139 -7.72 -2.58 4.74
C GLN A 139 -6.64 -1.51 4.98
N ARG A 140 -5.39 -1.93 5.22
CA ARG A 140 -4.25 -1.05 5.50
C ARG A 140 -4.04 0.00 4.40
N TRP A 141 -4.22 -0.37 3.14
CA TRP A 141 -4.02 0.50 1.99
C TRP A 141 -5.32 1.20 1.58
N LEU A 142 -6.45 0.49 1.63
CA LEU A 142 -7.77 1.07 1.34
C LEU A 142 -8.12 2.25 2.26
N SER A 143 -7.58 2.28 3.49
CA SER A 143 -7.73 3.42 4.41
C SER A 143 -7.21 4.77 3.87
N ALA A 144 -6.34 4.74 2.85
CA ALA A 144 -5.81 5.92 2.18
C ALA A 144 -6.58 6.31 0.91
N THR A 145 -7.65 5.59 0.57
CA THR A 145 -8.42 5.81 -0.67
C THR A 145 -9.74 6.52 -0.43
N ASN A 146 -10.23 7.24 -1.43
CA ASN A 146 -11.63 7.65 -1.49
C ASN A 146 -12.48 6.43 -1.90
N MET A 147 -13.06 5.74 -0.91
CA MET A 147 -13.83 4.51 -1.13
C MET A 147 -15.05 4.71 -2.05
N THR A 148 -15.69 5.89 -2.01
CA THR A 148 -16.84 6.20 -2.87
C THR A 148 -16.43 6.22 -4.34
N GLU A 149 -15.34 6.93 -4.66
CA GLU A 149 -14.81 6.98 -6.03
C GLU A 149 -14.20 5.65 -6.46
N LEU A 150 -13.54 4.93 -5.55
CA LEU A 150 -12.96 3.61 -5.84
C LEU A 150 -14.05 2.60 -6.25
N LYS A 151 -15.22 2.66 -5.62
CA LYS A 151 -16.42 1.88 -5.99
C LYS A 151 -16.97 2.29 -7.34
N ALA A 152 -17.12 3.60 -7.58
CA ALA A 152 -17.64 4.14 -8.84
C ALA A 152 -16.77 3.75 -10.06
N ASN A 153 -15.45 3.67 -9.88
CA ASN A 153 -14.50 3.32 -10.93
C ASN A 153 -14.35 1.80 -11.17
N HIS A 154 -15.15 0.96 -10.51
CA HIS A 154 -15.07 -0.51 -10.58
C HIS A 154 -13.71 -1.12 -10.18
N SER A 155 -12.82 -0.34 -9.56
CA SER A 155 -11.47 -0.78 -9.16
C SER A 155 -11.49 -1.91 -8.13
N LEU A 156 -12.49 -1.94 -7.24
CA LEU A 156 -12.65 -3.01 -6.24
C LEU A 156 -12.77 -4.40 -6.88
N ARG A 157 -13.47 -4.52 -8.02
CA ARG A 157 -13.63 -5.81 -8.70
C ARG A 157 -12.29 -6.32 -9.22
N THR A 158 -11.44 -5.42 -9.71
CA THR A 158 -10.09 -5.75 -10.17
C THR A 158 -9.19 -6.11 -8.99
N LEU A 159 -9.27 -5.38 -7.89
CA LEU A 159 -8.55 -5.69 -6.66
C LEU A 159 -8.94 -7.05 -6.07
N GLN A 160 -10.24 -7.40 -6.10
CA GLN A 160 -10.70 -8.71 -5.66
C GLN A 160 -10.12 -9.85 -6.51
N LYS A 161 -10.13 -9.70 -7.85
CA LYS A 161 -9.47 -10.65 -8.75
C LYS A 161 -7.98 -10.75 -8.48
N PHE A 162 -7.32 -9.63 -8.17
CA PHE A 162 -5.92 -9.63 -7.76
C PHE A 162 -5.71 -10.43 -6.48
N VAL A 163 -6.49 -10.21 -5.41
CA VAL A 163 -6.36 -10.97 -4.15
C VAL A 163 -6.64 -12.46 -4.36
N GLN A 164 -7.62 -12.83 -5.19
CA GLN A 164 -7.87 -14.22 -5.58
C GLN A 164 -6.64 -14.85 -6.25
N ARG A 165 -5.98 -14.14 -7.17
CA ARG A 165 -4.77 -14.64 -7.83
C ARG A 165 -3.56 -14.67 -6.89
N ALA A 166 -3.42 -13.68 -6.03
CA ALA A 166 -2.38 -13.65 -5.00
C ALA A 166 -2.53 -14.82 -4.03
N PHE A 167 -3.76 -15.14 -3.64
CA PHE A 167 -4.07 -16.31 -2.83
C PHE A 167 -3.62 -17.60 -3.51
N VAL A 168 -3.94 -17.78 -4.80
CA VAL A 168 -3.54 -18.97 -5.58
C VAL A 168 -2.02 -19.13 -5.63
N VAL A 169 -1.28 -18.07 -6.00
CA VAL A 169 0.18 -18.18 -6.16
C VAL A 169 0.90 -18.38 -4.83
N ASN A 170 0.31 -17.92 -3.71
CA ASN A 170 0.85 -18.10 -2.36
C ASN A 170 0.24 -19.29 -1.61
N TYR A 171 -0.58 -20.13 -2.26
CA TYR A 171 -1.36 -21.17 -1.57
C TYR A 171 -0.48 -22.22 -0.88
N ASN A 172 0.62 -22.63 -1.53
CA ASN A 172 1.53 -23.64 -0.99
C ASN A 172 2.69 -23.02 -0.20
N SER A 173 3.24 -21.92 -0.70
CA SER A 173 4.38 -21.22 -0.11
C SER A 173 4.34 -19.75 -0.51
N ARG A 174 4.88 -18.89 0.35
CA ARG A 174 5.07 -17.46 0.06
C ARG A 174 5.88 -17.28 -1.22
N ASP A 175 5.33 -16.56 -2.19
CA ASP A 175 5.98 -16.18 -3.43
C ASP A 175 5.82 -14.67 -3.69
N VAL A 176 6.87 -13.94 -3.31
CA VAL A 176 6.94 -12.48 -3.44
C VAL A 176 6.98 -12.07 -4.92
N ASP A 177 7.70 -12.79 -5.76
CA ASP A 177 7.94 -12.39 -7.14
C ASP A 177 6.75 -12.71 -8.04
N ALA A 178 6.10 -13.85 -7.83
CA ALA A 178 4.80 -14.13 -8.46
C ALA A 178 3.75 -13.09 -8.05
N THR A 179 3.76 -12.64 -6.78
CA THR A 179 2.85 -11.58 -6.31
C THR A 179 3.11 -10.24 -7.03
N LYS A 180 4.37 -9.85 -7.24
CA LYS A 180 4.71 -8.66 -8.04
C LYS A 180 4.31 -8.82 -9.51
N ALA A 181 4.44 -10.02 -10.09
CA ALA A 181 4.03 -10.28 -11.47
C ALA A 181 2.52 -10.07 -11.72
N LEU A 182 1.70 -10.03 -10.65
CA LEU A 182 0.28 -9.67 -10.72
C LEU A 182 0.04 -8.16 -10.87
N ASP A 183 1.06 -7.31 -10.78
CA ASP A 183 0.96 -5.85 -11.00
C ASP A 183 0.33 -5.52 -12.36
N LYS A 184 0.52 -6.36 -13.38
CA LYS A 184 -0.16 -6.25 -14.68
C LYS A 184 -1.69 -6.20 -14.59
N MET A 185 -2.29 -6.75 -13.54
CA MET A 185 -3.75 -6.76 -13.34
C MET A 185 -4.25 -5.43 -12.76
N THR A 186 -3.43 -4.75 -11.96
CA THR A 186 -3.85 -3.60 -11.14
C THR A 186 -3.20 -2.29 -11.55
N LYS A 187 -2.14 -2.33 -12.36
CA LYS A 187 -1.37 -1.13 -12.69
C LYS A 187 -2.20 -0.05 -13.39
N ASN A 188 -3.27 -0.40 -14.08
CA ASN A 188 -4.11 0.56 -14.81
C ASN A 188 -5.39 0.98 -14.09
N ILE A 189 -5.62 0.53 -12.85
CA ILE A 189 -6.84 0.91 -12.12
C ILE A 189 -6.71 2.31 -11.54
N ALA A 190 -7.83 3.02 -11.45
CA ALA A 190 -7.91 4.26 -10.69
C ALA A 190 -7.92 3.94 -9.19
N VAL A 191 -7.02 4.54 -8.43
CA VAL A 191 -6.95 4.46 -6.97
C VAL A 191 -6.99 5.88 -6.40
N PRO A 192 -8.20 6.47 -6.29
CA PRO A 192 -8.36 7.85 -5.83
C PRO A 192 -7.90 7.95 -4.38
N SER A 193 -6.98 8.86 -4.08
CA SER A 193 -6.42 9.07 -2.76
C SER A 193 -7.34 9.93 -1.90
N ARG A 194 -7.34 9.69 -0.59
CA ARG A 194 -8.17 10.42 0.36
C ARG A 194 -7.81 11.90 0.46
N ASN A 195 -6.53 12.24 0.24
CA ASN A 195 -6.07 13.63 0.17
C ASN A 195 -6.41 14.33 -1.16
N GLY A 196 -7.00 13.63 -2.13
CA GLY A 196 -7.45 14.18 -3.42
C GLY A 196 -6.33 14.52 -4.41
N LYS A 197 -5.05 14.33 -4.07
CA LYS A 197 -3.94 14.62 -4.98
C LYS A 197 -3.84 13.61 -6.12
N ASN A 198 -4.29 12.37 -5.89
CA ASN A 198 -4.37 11.31 -6.90
C ASN A 198 -3.05 11.11 -7.67
N ILE A 199 -1.90 11.31 -7.03
CA ILE A 199 -0.60 11.27 -7.71
C ILE A 199 -0.33 9.84 -8.15
N ALA A 200 -0.48 8.91 -7.22
CA ALA A 200 -0.30 7.49 -7.44
C ALA A 200 -1.23 6.93 -8.50
N SER A 201 -2.38 7.53 -8.80
CA SER A 201 -3.26 7.11 -9.91
C SER A 201 -2.78 7.58 -11.28
N ARG A 202 -2.00 8.66 -11.33
CA ARG A 202 -1.54 9.30 -12.58
C ARG A 202 -0.18 8.77 -13.05
N LEU A 203 0.52 8.01 -12.21
CA LEU A 203 1.80 7.40 -12.57
C LEU A 203 1.64 6.40 -13.72
N GLN A 204 2.60 6.36 -14.62
CA GLN A 204 2.75 5.29 -15.61
C GLN A 204 3.60 4.18 -15.00
N LEU A 205 3.09 2.94 -15.05
CA LEU A 205 3.62 1.75 -14.38
C LEU A 205 3.75 0.56 -15.35
#